data_AF-A0A2A9EGE1-F1
#
_entry.id   AF-A0A2A9EGE1-F1
#
_cell.length_a   1.000
_cell.length_b   1.000
_cell.length_c   1.000
_cell.angle_alpha   90.00
_cell.angle_beta   90.00
_cell.angle_gamma   90.00
#
_symmetry.space_group_name_H-M   'P 1'
#
loop_
_entity.id
_entity.type
_entity.pdbx_description
1 polymer ?
#
loop_
_entity_poly.entity_id
_entity_poly.type
_entity_poly.pdbx_seq_one_letter_code
_entity_poly.pdbx_strand_id
1 'polypeptide(L)'
;MFAWSTDASGGVRAVEPAVPPRTALRTERPDPAQLVWMEELREFLREPTMRLDNAAAVQALYIDYCSRWHGTPETDRWNPNTSINAIGVVVGDLMRARRPELEWRVVADCRPTTLLLTDPAGNPVASPLSDVATRWMAKEMLWMDAYLHQHAPVATAEMTWIPSKLAQRPELRKHAARF
;
A
#
# COMPACT_ATOMS: atom_id res chain seq x y z
N MET A 1 -16.94 -32.23 65.06
CA MET A 1 -17.75 -32.54 63.86
C MET A 1 -17.02 -31.92 62.68
N PHE A 2 -16.52 -32.75 61.78
CA PHE A 2 -15.72 -32.39 60.59
C PHE A 2 -16.59 -31.70 59.52
N ALA A 3 -16.02 -30.75 58.76
CA ALA A 3 -16.04 -30.73 57.29
C ALA A 3 -15.28 -29.51 56.74
N TRP A 4 -14.24 -29.79 55.98
CA TRP A 4 -13.64 -28.93 54.97
C TRP A 4 -14.60 -28.81 53.78
N SER A 5 -14.62 -27.66 53.08
CA SER A 5 -15.01 -27.65 51.68
C SER A 5 -14.39 -26.46 50.94
N THR A 6 -13.47 -26.81 50.05
CA THR A 6 -13.03 -26.05 48.88
C THR A 6 -14.18 -25.90 47.89
N ASP A 7 -14.33 -24.70 47.31
CA ASP A 7 -14.56 -24.68 45.87
C ASP A 7 -13.88 -23.46 45.23
N ALA A 8 -12.77 -23.74 44.55
CA ALA A 8 -12.11 -22.83 43.63
C ALA A 8 -12.83 -22.93 42.29
N SER A 9 -13.94 -22.23 42.15
CA SER A 9 -14.52 -21.99 40.82
C SER A 9 -13.82 -20.79 40.18
N GLY A 10 -12.61 -21.05 39.67
CA GLY A 10 -11.95 -20.20 38.70
C GLY A 10 -12.76 -20.20 37.41
N GLY A 11 -13.77 -19.34 37.35
CA GLY A 11 -14.46 -19.05 36.10
C GLY A 11 -13.49 -18.35 35.16
N VAL A 12 -12.91 -19.10 34.23
CA VAL A 12 -12.23 -18.53 33.07
C VAL A 12 -13.32 -17.81 32.29
N ARG A 13 -13.44 -16.50 32.52
CA ARG A 13 -14.30 -15.63 31.73
C ARG A 13 -13.74 -15.70 30.32
N ALA A 14 -14.44 -16.41 29.43
CA ALA A 14 -14.17 -16.37 28.01
C ALA A 14 -14.04 -14.90 27.63
N VAL A 15 -12.87 -14.51 27.12
CA VAL A 15 -12.67 -13.20 26.53
C VAL A 15 -13.53 -13.21 25.29
N GLU A 16 -14.77 -12.74 25.44
CA GLU A 16 -15.63 -12.37 24.33
C GLU A 16 -14.81 -11.41 23.46
N PRO A 17 -14.55 -11.73 22.18
CA PRO A 17 -13.75 -10.86 21.35
C PRO A 17 -14.44 -9.50 21.33
N ALA A 18 -13.73 -8.48 21.77
CA ALA A 18 -14.24 -7.12 21.85
C ALA A 18 -14.81 -6.74 20.48
N VAL A 19 -16.14 -6.55 20.42
CA VAL A 19 -16.80 -6.04 19.23
C VAL A 19 -16.17 -4.67 18.95
N PRO A 20 -15.51 -4.47 17.79
CA PRO A 20 -14.87 -3.20 17.51
C PRO A 20 -15.92 -2.08 17.58
N PRO A 21 -15.56 -0.88 18.04
CA PRO A 21 -16.47 0.24 18.09
C PRO A 21 -17.10 0.46 16.70
N ARG A 22 -18.41 0.73 16.68
CA ARG A 22 -19.27 0.85 15.48
C ARG A 22 -18.88 2.02 14.53
N THR A 23 -17.72 2.63 14.76
CA THR A 23 -17.09 3.75 14.04
C THR A 23 -15.82 3.37 13.27
N ALA A 24 -15.28 2.15 13.45
CA ALA A 24 -14.14 1.71 12.65
C ALA A 24 -14.57 1.44 11.20
N LEU A 25 -13.82 1.99 10.23
CA LEU A 25 -14.05 1.75 8.80
C LEU A 25 -14.01 0.24 8.54
N ARG A 26 -15.12 -0.34 8.12
CA ARG A 26 -15.17 -1.77 7.77
C ARG A 26 -14.56 -1.96 6.40
N THR A 27 -13.57 -2.84 6.32
CA THR A 27 -12.89 -3.17 5.08
C THR A 27 -12.94 -4.67 4.82
N GLU A 28 -13.04 -5.03 3.55
CA GLU A 28 -13.06 -6.40 3.07
C GLU A 28 -12.04 -6.59 1.96
N ARG A 29 -11.72 -7.85 1.63
CA ARG A 29 -10.91 -8.13 0.44
C ARG A 29 -11.78 -7.87 -0.79
N PRO A 30 -11.19 -7.38 -1.90
CA PRO A 30 -11.91 -7.26 -3.15
C PRO A 30 -12.53 -8.60 -3.55
N ASP A 31 -13.81 -8.59 -3.87
CA ASP A 31 -14.52 -9.73 -4.45
C ASP A 31 -14.09 -9.96 -5.92
N PRO A 32 -14.46 -11.09 -6.55
CA PRO A 32 -14.07 -11.38 -7.92
C PRO A 32 -14.49 -10.32 -8.95
N ALA A 33 -15.66 -9.69 -8.79
CA ALA A 33 -16.13 -8.65 -9.71
C ALA A 33 -15.30 -7.37 -9.56
N GLN A 34 -14.94 -7.02 -8.33
CA GLN A 34 -14.07 -5.88 -8.03
C GLN A 34 -12.65 -6.13 -8.53
N LEU A 35 -12.14 -7.36 -8.44
CA LEU A 35 -10.84 -7.74 -9.03
C LEU A 35 -10.84 -7.64 -10.56
N VAL A 36 -11.92 -8.10 -11.22
CA VAL A 36 -12.09 -7.94 -12.67
C VAL A 36 -12.13 -6.47 -13.05
N TRP A 37 -12.93 -5.67 -12.34
CA TRP A 37 -13.00 -4.22 -12.57
C TRP A 37 -11.63 -3.54 -12.42
N MET A 38 -10.84 -3.92 -11.40
CA MET A 38 -9.47 -3.41 -11.25
C MET A 38 -8.58 -3.79 -12.44
N GLU A 39 -8.74 -4.98 -13.01
CA GLU A 39 -7.98 -5.39 -14.19
C GLU A 39 -8.42 -4.63 -15.45
N GLU A 40 -9.72 -4.42 -15.65
CA GLU A 40 -10.25 -3.58 -16.73
C GLU A 40 -9.70 -2.15 -16.65
N LEU A 41 -9.56 -1.61 -15.45
CA LEU A 41 -8.94 -0.31 -15.21
C LEU A 41 -7.45 -0.28 -15.56
N ARG A 42 -6.71 -1.36 -15.34
CA ARG A 42 -5.31 -1.47 -15.79
C ARG A 42 -5.23 -1.53 -17.31
N GLU A 43 -6.10 -2.32 -17.92
CA GLU A 43 -6.17 -2.48 -19.37
C GLU A 43 -6.54 -1.16 -20.06
N PHE A 44 -7.43 -0.36 -19.45
CA PHE A 44 -7.80 0.96 -19.95
C PHE A 44 -6.60 1.90 -20.16
N LEU A 45 -5.55 1.78 -19.35
CA LEU A 45 -4.33 2.60 -19.48
C LEU A 45 -3.21 1.89 -20.26
N ARG A 46 -3.43 0.66 -20.71
CA ARG A 46 -2.41 -0.12 -21.41
C ARG A 46 -2.31 0.36 -22.85
N GLU A 47 -1.20 1.01 -23.15
CA GLU A 47 -0.73 1.22 -24.52
C GLU A 47 0.61 0.50 -24.73
N PRO A 48 0.98 0.11 -25.97
CA PRO A 48 2.18 -0.71 -26.23
C PRO A 48 3.49 -0.15 -25.65
N THR A 49 3.59 1.17 -25.52
CA THR A 49 4.77 1.87 -24.97
C THR A 49 4.58 2.35 -23.53
N MET A 50 3.39 2.18 -22.95
CA MET A 50 3.08 2.71 -21.63
C MET A 50 3.66 1.83 -20.53
N ARG A 51 4.47 2.46 -19.67
CA ARG A 51 5.13 1.82 -18.53
C ARG A 51 4.39 2.12 -17.24
N LEU A 52 3.36 1.32 -16.94
CA LEU A 52 2.56 1.45 -15.72
C LEU A 52 3.36 1.10 -14.44
N ASP A 53 4.54 0.47 -14.59
CA ASP A 53 5.51 0.20 -13.53
C ASP A 53 6.42 1.41 -13.19
N ASN A 54 6.30 2.52 -13.93
CA ASN A 54 7.13 3.70 -13.78
C ASN A 54 6.30 4.91 -13.34
N ALA A 55 6.54 5.39 -12.12
CA ALA A 55 5.84 6.54 -11.53
C ALA A 55 5.92 7.81 -12.40
N ALA A 56 7.04 8.09 -13.06
CA ALA A 56 7.18 9.28 -13.91
C ALA A 56 6.32 9.16 -15.18
N ALA A 57 6.19 7.96 -15.76
CA ALA A 57 5.31 7.72 -16.90
C ALA A 57 3.84 7.87 -16.49
N VAL A 58 3.44 7.32 -15.35
CA VAL A 58 2.08 7.44 -14.80
C VAL A 58 1.74 8.90 -14.45
N GLN A 59 2.70 9.66 -13.91
CA GLN A 59 2.56 11.11 -13.66
C GLN A 59 2.32 11.88 -14.96
N ALA A 60 3.08 11.59 -16.02
CA ALA A 60 2.91 12.23 -17.32
C ALA A 60 1.52 11.93 -17.91
N LEU A 61 1.05 10.68 -17.80
CA LEU A 61 -0.29 10.29 -18.24
C LEU A 61 -1.39 11.03 -17.45
N TYR A 62 -1.23 11.12 -16.12
CA TYR A 62 -2.14 11.90 -15.28
C TYR A 62 -2.18 13.37 -15.69
N ILE A 63 -1.03 14.01 -15.94
CA ILE A 63 -0.98 15.41 -16.38
C ILE A 63 -1.73 15.58 -17.70
N ASP A 64 -1.51 14.70 -18.67
CA ASP A 64 -2.17 14.78 -19.98
C ASP A 64 -3.70 14.67 -19.85
N TYR A 65 -4.17 13.62 -19.17
CA TYR A 65 -5.60 13.40 -18.94
C TYR A 65 -6.27 14.53 -18.14
N CYS A 66 -5.65 14.95 -17.04
CA CYS A 66 -6.16 16.01 -16.17
C CYS A 66 -6.21 17.35 -16.93
N SER A 67 -5.15 17.68 -17.68
CA SER A 67 -5.06 18.92 -18.46
C SER A 67 -6.11 18.96 -19.58
N ARG A 68 -6.27 17.87 -20.33
CA ARG A 68 -7.30 17.76 -21.37
C ARG A 68 -8.71 17.90 -20.80
N TRP A 69 -8.99 17.26 -19.66
CA TRP A 69 -10.32 17.29 -19.05
C TRP A 69 -10.68 18.70 -18.58
N HIS A 70 -9.77 19.35 -17.85
CA HIS A 70 -9.99 20.72 -17.37
C HIS A 70 -10.00 21.75 -18.50
N GLY A 71 -9.27 21.51 -19.59
CA GLY A 71 -9.28 22.34 -20.80
C GLY A 71 -10.50 22.14 -21.70
N THR A 72 -11.24 21.04 -21.53
CA THR A 72 -12.48 20.78 -22.29
C THR A 72 -13.64 21.59 -21.69
N PRO A 73 -14.49 22.25 -22.51
CA PRO A 73 -15.71 22.91 -22.04
C PRO A 73 -16.59 21.96 -21.23
N GLU A 74 -17.25 22.47 -20.18
CA GLU A 74 -17.98 21.62 -19.23
C GLU A 74 -19.06 20.75 -19.88
N THR A 75 -19.73 21.26 -20.93
CA THR A 75 -20.74 20.53 -21.70
C THR A 75 -20.19 19.34 -22.48
N ASP A 76 -18.89 19.36 -22.77
CA ASP A 76 -18.23 18.40 -23.65
C ASP A 76 -17.27 17.47 -22.87
N ARG A 77 -17.15 17.67 -21.55
CA ARG A 77 -16.30 16.85 -20.69
C ARG A 77 -16.81 15.43 -20.63
N TRP A 78 -15.91 14.46 -20.83
CA TRP A 78 -16.20 13.08 -20.51
C TRP A 78 -16.29 12.89 -18.98
N ASN A 79 -16.89 11.78 -18.55
CA ASN A 79 -16.90 11.42 -17.14
C ASN A 79 -15.45 11.09 -16.68
N PRO A 80 -14.86 11.86 -15.73
CA PRO A 80 -13.48 11.66 -15.35
C PRO A 80 -13.26 10.40 -14.49
N ASN A 81 -14.31 9.79 -13.96
CA ASN A 81 -14.21 8.71 -12.98
C ASN A 81 -13.43 7.50 -13.52
N THR A 82 -13.59 7.15 -14.80
CA THR A 82 -12.83 6.04 -15.39
C THR A 82 -11.34 6.33 -15.37
N SER A 83 -10.92 7.52 -15.82
CA SER A 83 -9.51 7.94 -15.83
C SER A 83 -8.93 8.05 -14.42
N ILE A 84 -9.67 8.69 -13.50
CA ILE A 84 -9.28 8.85 -12.10
C ILE A 84 -9.11 7.48 -11.44
N ASN A 85 -10.07 6.57 -11.62
CA ASN A 85 -10.03 5.27 -10.98
C ASN A 85 -8.89 4.41 -11.55
N ALA A 86 -8.68 4.46 -12.86
CA ALA A 86 -7.61 3.71 -13.51
C ALA A 86 -6.23 4.18 -13.04
N ILE A 87 -6.01 5.50 -13.00
CA ILE A 87 -4.76 6.07 -12.49
C ILE A 87 -4.61 5.71 -11.00
N GLY A 88 -5.69 5.76 -10.22
CA GLY A 88 -5.68 5.36 -8.81
C GLY A 88 -5.26 3.89 -8.60
N VAL A 89 -5.79 2.95 -9.38
CA VAL A 89 -5.37 1.53 -9.32
C VAL A 89 -3.88 1.40 -9.62
N VAL A 90 -3.39 2.04 -10.69
CA VAL A 90 -1.97 1.96 -11.05
C VAL A 90 -1.07 2.63 -10.00
N VAL A 91 -1.47 3.76 -9.41
CA VAL A 91 -0.75 4.39 -8.29
C VAL A 91 -0.67 3.43 -7.10
N GLY A 92 -1.76 2.74 -6.78
CA GLY A 92 -1.73 1.72 -5.73
C GLY A 92 -0.85 0.52 -6.08
N ASP A 93 -0.80 0.10 -7.34
CA ASP A 93 0.13 -0.96 -7.79
C ASP A 93 1.60 -0.51 -7.68
N LEU A 94 1.91 0.75 -7.99
CA LEU A 94 3.25 1.34 -7.76
C LEU A 94 3.62 1.33 -6.26
N MET A 95 2.66 1.62 -5.38
CA MET A 95 2.88 1.51 -3.94
C MET A 95 3.17 0.07 -3.53
N ARG A 96 2.40 -0.90 -4.03
CA ARG A 96 2.62 -2.34 -3.75
C ARG A 96 3.92 -2.86 -4.35
N ALA A 97 4.39 -2.30 -5.47
CA ALA A 97 5.70 -2.65 -6.03
C ALA A 97 6.85 -2.23 -5.10
N ARG A 98 6.71 -1.11 -4.38
CA ARG A 98 7.67 -0.65 -3.35
C ARG A 98 7.48 -1.32 -1.99
N ARG A 99 6.24 -1.67 -1.66
CA ARG A 99 5.81 -2.29 -0.41
C ARG A 99 4.91 -3.52 -0.68
N PRO A 100 5.51 -4.68 -0.99
CA PRO A 100 4.76 -5.89 -1.35
C PRO A 100 3.83 -6.42 -0.27
N GLU A 101 4.04 -6.02 0.98
CA GLU A 101 3.20 -6.37 2.13
C GLU A 101 1.86 -5.63 2.16
N LEU A 102 1.67 -4.59 1.35
CA LEU A 102 0.40 -3.87 1.28
C LEU A 102 -0.68 -4.71 0.58
N GLU A 103 -1.85 -4.75 1.20
CA GLU A 103 -3.03 -5.46 0.70
C GLU A 103 -4.08 -4.48 0.15
N TRP A 104 -4.63 -4.80 -1.02
CA TRP A 104 -5.84 -4.14 -1.50
C TRP A 104 -7.04 -4.54 -0.64
N ARG A 105 -7.82 -3.55 -0.24
CA ARG A 105 -9.08 -3.70 0.49
C ARG A 105 -10.15 -2.82 -0.14
N VAL A 106 -11.40 -3.18 0.07
CA VAL A 106 -12.58 -2.40 -0.30
C VAL A 106 -13.25 -1.91 0.97
N VAL A 107 -13.73 -0.67 0.97
CA VAL A 107 -14.59 -0.17 2.04
C VAL A 107 -15.96 -0.82 1.91
N ALA A 108 -16.34 -1.61 2.92
CA ALA A 108 -17.61 -2.32 2.93
C ALA A 108 -18.78 -1.34 2.88
N ASP A 109 -19.83 -1.73 2.14
CA ASP A 109 -21.08 -0.96 2.01
C ASP A 109 -20.90 0.46 1.45
N CYS A 110 -19.77 0.75 0.79
CA CYS A 110 -19.47 2.07 0.22
C CYS A 110 -19.82 2.15 -1.28
N ARG A 111 -20.52 3.22 -1.67
CA ARG A 111 -20.87 3.57 -3.06
C ARG A 111 -20.49 5.04 -3.32
N PRO A 112 -19.73 5.34 -4.38
CA PRO A 112 -19.06 4.38 -5.29
C PRO A 112 -18.00 3.53 -4.57
N THR A 113 -17.63 2.39 -5.17
CA THR A 113 -16.63 1.48 -4.61
C THR A 113 -15.35 2.25 -4.28
N THR A 114 -14.92 2.17 -3.02
CA THR A 114 -13.68 2.81 -2.55
C THR A 114 -12.65 1.73 -2.25
N LEU A 115 -11.45 1.89 -2.83
CA LEU A 115 -10.31 1.01 -2.61
C LEU A 115 -9.33 1.62 -1.62
N LEU A 116 -8.77 0.78 -0.75
CA LEU A 116 -7.74 1.11 0.20
C LEU A 116 -6.53 0.19 0.01
N LEU A 117 -5.36 0.71 0.36
CA LEU A 117 -4.21 -0.12 0.69
C LEU A 117 -4.07 -0.17 2.22
N THR A 118 -3.96 -1.37 2.77
CA THR A 118 -3.72 -1.59 4.19
C THR A 118 -2.38 -2.27 4.44
N ASP A 119 -1.77 -2.00 5.58
CA ASP A 119 -0.63 -2.80 6.08
C ASP A 119 -1.09 -4.19 6.55
N PRO A 120 -0.15 -5.11 6.90
CA PRO A 120 -0.51 -6.43 7.42
C PRO A 120 -1.29 -6.43 8.74
N ALA A 121 -1.24 -5.33 9.51
CA ALA A 121 -2.02 -5.15 10.72
C ALA A 121 -3.46 -4.65 10.42
N GLY A 122 -3.76 -4.36 9.15
CA GLY A 122 -5.06 -3.88 8.70
C GLY A 122 -5.23 -2.35 8.82
N ASN A 123 -4.16 -1.60 9.13
CA ASN A 123 -4.25 -0.15 9.19
C ASN A 123 -4.27 0.44 7.77
N PRO A 124 -5.14 1.42 7.49
CA PRO A 124 -5.17 2.09 6.19
C PRO A 124 -3.89 2.91 5.97
N VAL A 125 -3.25 2.71 4.83
CA VAL A 125 -2.03 3.42 4.39
C VAL A 125 -2.37 4.51 3.37
N ALA A 126 -3.30 4.22 2.46
CA ALA A 126 -3.72 5.13 1.40
C ALA A 126 -5.09 4.73 0.83
N SER A 127 -5.75 5.69 0.17
CA SER A 127 -6.93 5.47 -0.67
C SER A 127 -6.64 5.99 -2.08
N PRO A 128 -5.87 5.25 -2.91
CA PRO A 128 -5.31 5.80 -4.15
C PRO A 128 -6.33 6.42 -5.10
N LEU A 129 -7.55 5.86 -5.18
CA LEU A 129 -8.63 6.39 -6.02
C LEU A 129 -9.11 7.76 -5.49
N SER A 130 -9.35 7.85 -4.18
CA SER A 130 -9.76 9.10 -3.53
C SER A 130 -8.66 10.16 -3.57
N ASP A 131 -7.42 9.73 -3.40
CA ASP A 131 -6.24 10.59 -3.42
C ASP A 131 -5.99 11.19 -4.81
N VAL A 132 -6.15 10.41 -5.88
CA VAL A 132 -6.12 10.90 -7.26
C VAL A 132 -7.31 11.81 -7.54
N ALA A 133 -8.52 11.44 -7.13
CA ALA A 133 -9.71 12.27 -7.33
C ALA A 133 -9.56 13.66 -6.70
N THR A 134 -9.05 13.70 -5.46
CA THR A 134 -8.80 14.95 -4.72
C THR A 134 -7.83 15.85 -5.48
N ARG A 135 -6.70 15.29 -5.92
CA ARG A 135 -5.66 16.04 -6.65
C ARG A 135 -6.08 16.47 -8.03
N TRP A 136 -6.86 15.64 -8.72
CA TRP A 136 -7.46 15.96 -10.00
C TRP A 136 -8.36 17.19 -9.88
N MET A 137 -9.22 17.23 -8.87
CA MET A 137 -10.12 18.37 -8.63
C MET A 137 -9.36 19.62 -8.19
N ALA A 138 -8.29 19.46 -7.42
CA ALA A 138 -7.40 20.55 -7.01
C ALA A 138 -6.48 21.05 -8.13
N LYS A 139 -6.46 20.40 -9.31
CA LYS A 139 -5.52 20.67 -10.41
C LYS A 139 -4.05 20.57 -9.99
N GLU A 140 -3.75 19.67 -9.05
CA GLU A 140 -2.38 19.41 -8.62
C GLU A 140 -1.69 18.55 -9.68
N MET A 141 -0.70 19.11 -10.37
CA MET A 141 -0.10 18.50 -11.58
C MET A 141 1.17 17.70 -11.31
N LEU A 142 1.83 17.87 -10.17
CA LEU A 142 3.11 17.23 -9.84
C LEU A 142 3.07 16.78 -8.38
N TRP A 143 2.91 15.48 -8.14
CA TRP A 143 2.63 14.99 -6.77
C TRP A 143 3.01 13.53 -6.52
N MET A 144 3.05 12.66 -7.54
CA MET A 144 3.19 11.21 -7.33
C MET A 144 4.52 10.83 -6.70
N ASP A 145 5.61 11.54 -6.99
CA ASP A 145 6.90 11.23 -6.37
C ASP A 145 6.87 11.45 -4.85
N ALA A 146 6.43 12.63 -4.42
CA ALA A 146 6.26 12.97 -3.00
C ALA A 146 5.26 12.04 -2.31
N TYR A 147 4.14 11.75 -2.98
CA TYR A 147 3.12 10.84 -2.46
C TYR A 147 3.66 9.41 -2.27
N LEU A 148 4.36 8.86 -3.27
CA LEU A 148 4.96 7.54 -3.15
C LEU A 148 6.08 7.53 -2.10
N HIS A 149 6.86 8.61 -1.96
CA HIS A 149 7.87 8.71 -0.89
C HIS A 149 7.23 8.70 0.50
N GLN A 150 6.10 9.40 0.68
CA GLN A 150 5.38 9.48 1.95
C GLN A 150 4.70 8.15 2.33
N HIS A 151 4.02 7.50 1.39
CA HIS A 151 3.16 6.35 1.70
C HIS A 151 3.79 4.98 1.38
N ALA A 152 4.77 4.96 0.46
CA ALA A 152 5.50 3.77 0.07
C ALA A 152 7.01 4.07 -0.11
N PRO A 153 7.69 4.52 0.95
CA PRO A 153 9.12 4.80 0.89
C PRO A 153 9.87 3.55 0.44
N VAL A 154 10.78 3.71 -0.52
CA VAL A 154 11.71 2.62 -0.85
C VAL A 154 12.54 2.39 0.40
N ALA A 155 12.64 1.15 0.86
CA ALA A 155 13.55 0.81 1.94
C ALA A 155 14.95 1.27 1.51
N THR A 156 15.44 2.34 2.14
CA THR A 156 16.85 2.68 2.06
C THR A 156 17.53 1.44 2.61
N ALA A 157 18.26 0.71 1.77
CA ALA A 157 19.16 -0.29 2.26
C ALA A 157 20.20 0.46 3.12
N GLU A 158 19.88 0.67 4.40
CA GLU A 158 20.90 0.86 5.39
C GLU A 158 21.70 -0.42 5.36
N MET A 159 22.77 -0.36 4.56
CA MET A 159 23.82 -1.34 4.49
C MET A 159 24.49 -1.28 5.86
N THR A 160 23.87 -1.88 6.88
CA THR A 160 24.54 -2.29 8.11
C THR A 160 25.49 -3.41 7.72
N TRP A 161 26.54 -3.01 6.99
CA TRP A 161 27.70 -3.84 6.74
C TRP A 161 28.39 -4.03 8.09
N ILE A 162 28.13 -5.16 8.73
CA ILE A 162 28.97 -5.66 9.82
C ILE A 162 30.01 -6.58 9.16
N PRO A 163 31.29 -6.16 9.03
CA PRO A 163 32.32 -7.07 8.55
C PRO A 163 32.64 -8.11 9.63
N SER A 164 31.92 -9.24 9.64
CA SER A 164 32.16 -10.35 10.58
C SER A 164 33.25 -11.34 10.14
N LYS A 165 34.18 -10.99 9.24
CA LYS A 165 35.26 -11.91 8.83
C LYS A 165 36.64 -11.25 8.67
N LEU A 166 37.15 -10.64 9.73
CA LEU A 166 38.59 -10.39 9.88
C LEU A 166 39.20 -10.85 11.22
N ALA A 167 38.40 -11.51 12.06
CA ALA A 167 38.91 -12.28 13.19
C ALA A 167 39.07 -13.75 12.77
N GLN A 168 40.26 -14.10 12.26
CA GLN A 168 40.95 -15.40 12.38
C GLN A 168 41.99 -15.55 11.25
N ARG A 169 43.16 -14.92 11.44
CA ARG A 169 44.42 -15.49 10.94
C ARG A 169 45.13 -16.12 12.14
N PRO A 170 45.36 -17.44 12.18
CA PRO A 170 46.24 -18.02 13.17
C PRO A 170 47.71 -17.68 12.83
N GLU A 171 48.41 -17.23 13.87
CA GLU A 171 49.85 -16.96 13.97
C GLU A 171 50.73 -18.06 13.35
N LEU A 172 51.57 -17.71 12.38
CA LEU A 172 52.75 -18.50 12.02
C LEU A 172 53.97 -17.97 12.79
N ARG A 173 54.20 -18.50 13.99
CA ARG A 173 55.45 -18.33 14.74
C ARG A 173 56.62 -18.87 13.91
N LYS A 174 57.44 -18.00 13.35
CA LYS A 174 58.77 -18.36 12.84
C LYS A 174 59.72 -18.55 14.02
N HIS A 175 60.05 -19.80 14.35
CA HIS A 175 61.31 -20.11 15.02
C HIS A 175 62.43 -20.00 13.97
N ALA A 176 63.30 -19.00 14.11
CA ALA A 176 64.58 -18.97 13.44
C ALA A 176 65.67 -19.08 14.51
N ALA A 177 66.46 -20.15 14.39
CA ALA A 177 67.61 -20.45 15.20
C ALA A 177 68.64 -19.30 15.12
N ARG A 178 69.24 -18.98 16.27
CA ARG A 178 70.48 -18.20 16.34
C ARG A 178 71.65 -19.14 16.07
N PHE A 179 72.52 -18.75 15.15
CA PHE A 179 73.92 -19.14 15.15
C PHE A 179 74.68 -18.24 16.13
#